data_AF-A0A941RR28-F1
#
_entry.id   AF-A0A941RR28-F1
#
_cell.length_a   1.000
_cell.length_b   1.000
_cell.length_c   1.000
_cell.angle_alpha   90.00
_cell.angle_beta   90.00
_cell.angle_gamma   90.00
#
_symmetry.space_group_name_H-M   'P 1'
#
loop_
_entity.id
_entity.type
_entity.pdbx_description
1 polymer ?
#
loop_
_entity_poly.entity_id
_entity_poly.type
_entity_poly.pdbx_seq_one_letter_code
_entity_poly.pdbx_strand_id
1 'polypeptide(L)'
;MPPTPKLPRYVERNRAKGRVYYNVRYQGQRLGKLPDNPESPEFFEAYAAIMRRITNQPKSSTPEEGSLRWLITEYKSSPGYLRLAAKTRRDYERELARLRPIDSFPAIDIKR
;
A
#
# COMPACT_ATOMS: atom_id res chain seq x y z
N MET A 1 1.67 -8.06 -36.34
CA MET A 1 1.56 -7.97 -34.86
C MET A 1 1.33 -6.51 -34.54
N PRO A 2 0.15 -6.07 -34.07
CA PRO A 2 -0.09 -4.66 -33.82
C PRO A 2 0.87 -4.15 -32.73
N PRO A 3 1.33 -2.89 -32.81
CA PRO A 3 2.21 -2.30 -31.82
C PRO A 3 1.52 -2.34 -30.45
N THR A 4 2.23 -2.82 -29.44
CA THR A 4 1.67 -2.88 -28.08
C THR A 4 1.60 -1.44 -27.55
N PRO A 5 0.42 -0.90 -27.19
CA PRO A 5 0.35 0.43 -26.60
C PRO A 5 1.25 0.48 -25.35
N LYS A 6 2.09 1.52 -25.27
CA LYS A 6 3.06 1.68 -24.18
C LYS A 6 2.28 1.97 -22.90
N LEU A 7 2.25 0.98 -22.00
CA LEU A 7 1.49 1.09 -20.76
C LEU A 7 2.09 2.17 -19.83
N PRO A 8 1.25 2.89 -19.07
CA PRO A 8 1.71 3.85 -18.07
C PRO A 8 2.61 3.20 -17.01
N ARG A 9 3.45 4.01 -16.36
CA ARG A 9 4.37 3.56 -15.29
C ARG A 9 3.58 2.82 -14.21
N TYR A 10 4.16 1.77 -13.63
CA TYR A 10 3.52 0.94 -12.60
C TYR A 10 2.32 0.09 -13.05
N VAL A 11 1.95 0.12 -14.34
CA VAL A 11 0.90 -0.74 -14.88
C VAL A 11 1.48 -2.06 -15.39
N GLU A 12 0.98 -3.17 -14.87
CA GLU A 12 1.29 -4.52 -15.33
C GLU A 12 0.10 -5.14 -16.08
N ARG A 13 0.37 -5.68 -17.27
CA ARG A 13 -0.59 -6.49 -18.04
C ARG A 13 -0.53 -7.93 -17.58
N ASN A 14 -1.66 -8.44 -17.09
CA ASN A 14 -1.83 -9.82 -16.64
C ASN A 14 -2.86 -10.52 -17.52
N ARG A 15 -2.55 -11.72 -18.01
CA ARG A 15 -3.50 -12.55 -18.76
C ARG A 15 -3.90 -13.74 -17.92
N ALA A 16 -5.19 -13.90 -17.64
CA ALA A 16 -5.71 -15.03 -16.89
C ALA A 16 -7.08 -15.44 -17.44
N LYS A 17 -7.32 -16.77 -17.55
CA LYS A 17 -8.59 -17.35 -18.02
C LYS A 17 -9.10 -16.71 -19.33
N GLY A 18 -8.19 -16.47 -20.28
CA GLY A 18 -8.52 -15.86 -21.58
C GLY A 18 -8.77 -14.34 -21.56
N ARG A 19 -8.80 -13.69 -20.38
CA ARG A 19 -9.00 -12.24 -20.23
C ARG A 19 -7.68 -11.52 -19.96
N VAL A 20 -7.59 -10.27 -20.41
CA VAL A 20 -6.47 -9.38 -20.15
C VAL A 20 -6.89 -8.39 -19.07
N TYR A 21 -6.05 -8.22 -18.07
CA TYR A 21 -6.24 -7.34 -16.94
C TYR A 21 -5.06 -6.39 -16.83
N TYR A 22 -5.34 -5.17 -16.41
CA TYR A 22 -4.31 -4.17 -16.11
C TYR A 22 -4.34 -3.89 -14.63
N ASN A 23 -3.19 -3.97 -13.98
CA ASN A 23 -3.08 -3.74 -12.54
C ASN A 23 -2.01 -2.69 -12.26
N VAL A 24 -2.29 -1.77 -11.33
CA VAL A 24 -1.26 -0.85 -10.84
C VAL A 24 -0.52 -1.50 -9.69
N ARG A 25 0.81 -1.56 -9.78
CA ARG A 25 1.69 -2.09 -8.74
C ARG A 25 2.75 -1.07 -8.35
N TYR A 26 2.81 -0.79 -7.05
CA TYR A 26 3.76 0.13 -6.47
C TYR A 26 4.40 -0.53 -5.26
N GLN A 27 5.73 -0.49 -5.17
CA GLN A 27 6.51 -1.09 -4.08
C GLN A 27 6.14 -2.57 -3.80
N GLY A 28 5.91 -3.36 -4.85
CA GLY A 28 5.58 -4.79 -4.74
C GLY A 28 4.10 -5.09 -4.41
N GLN A 29 3.32 -4.09 -4.01
CA GLN A 29 1.90 -4.24 -3.70
C GLN A 29 1.00 -3.93 -4.89
N ARG A 30 -0.10 -4.67 -5.02
CA ARG A 30 -1.14 -4.42 -6.01
C ARG A 30 -2.12 -3.39 -5.44
N LEU A 31 -2.14 -2.19 -6.03
CA LEU A 31 -2.93 -1.07 -5.53
C LEU A 31 -4.33 -1.00 -6.13
N GLY A 32 -4.53 -1.56 -7.33
CA GLY A 32 -5.83 -1.54 -7.98
C GLY A 32 -5.84 -2.24 -9.33
N LYS A 33 -7.04 -2.59 -9.78
CA LYS A 33 -7.30 -3.07 -11.13
C LYS A 33 -7.79 -1.89 -11.98
N LEU A 34 -7.24 -1.74 -13.17
CA LEU A 34 -7.68 -0.78 -14.18
C LEU A 34 -8.70 -1.42 -15.14
N PRO A 35 -9.49 -0.59 -15.84
CA PRO A 35 -10.35 -1.03 -16.93
C PRO A 35 -9.58 -1.86 -17.99
N ASP A 36 -10.31 -2.71 -18.71
CA ASP A 36 -9.71 -3.67 -19.63
C ASP A 36 -9.32 -3.03 -21.00
N ASN A 37 -9.65 -1.75 -21.24
CA ASN A 37 -9.25 -1.00 -22.43
C ASN A 37 -8.18 0.08 -22.10
N PRO A 38 -6.91 -0.11 -22.50
CA PRO A 38 -5.82 0.81 -22.20
C PRO A 38 -5.83 2.12 -23.00
N GLU A 39 -6.70 2.24 -24.01
CA GLU A 39 -6.85 3.45 -24.84
C GLU A 39 -8.06 4.29 -24.39
N SER A 40 -8.85 3.79 -23.44
CA SER A 40 -10.04 4.48 -22.94
C SER A 40 -9.65 5.64 -21.99
N PRO A 41 -10.34 6.79 -22.04
CA PRO A 41 -10.21 7.84 -21.03
C PRO A 41 -10.40 7.34 -19.59
N GLU A 42 -11.34 6.41 -19.39
CA GLU A 42 -11.63 5.79 -18.08
C GLU A 42 -10.40 5.08 -17.49
N PHE A 43 -9.54 4.54 -18.34
CA PHE A 43 -8.30 3.89 -17.92
C PHE A 43 -7.32 4.89 -17.33
N PHE A 44 -7.17 6.03 -18.00
CA PHE A 44 -6.28 7.09 -17.55
C PHE A 44 -6.83 7.79 -16.31
N GLU A 45 -8.14 7.94 -16.18
CA GLU A 45 -8.79 8.46 -14.97
C GLU A 45 -8.58 7.54 -13.76
N ALA A 46 -8.83 6.24 -13.92
CA ALA A 46 -8.60 5.25 -12.87
C ALA A 46 -7.10 5.18 -12.48
N TYR A 47 -6.20 5.25 -13.47
CA TYR A 47 -4.76 5.34 -13.24
C TYR A 47 -4.39 6.61 -12.48
N ALA A 48 -4.89 7.77 -12.90
CA ALA A 48 -4.63 9.05 -12.26
C ALA A 48 -5.15 9.10 -10.82
N ALA A 49 -6.32 8.51 -10.55
CA ALA A 49 -6.87 8.39 -9.20
C ALA A 49 -5.97 7.55 -8.28
N ILE A 50 -5.48 6.40 -8.78
CA ILE A 50 -4.55 5.55 -8.03
C ILE A 50 -3.22 6.28 -7.81
N MET A 51 -2.67 6.94 -8.84
CA MET A 51 -1.43 7.70 -8.73
C MET A 51 -1.56 8.89 -7.78
N ARG A 52 -2.69 9.60 -7.79
CA ARG A 52 -2.99 10.66 -6.80
C ARG A 52 -3.03 10.10 -5.40
N ARG A 53 -3.59 8.91 -5.17
CA ARG A 53 -3.57 8.26 -3.85
C ARG A 53 -2.14 7.93 -3.38
N ILE A 54 -1.24 7.59 -4.30
CA ILE A 54 0.18 7.34 -3.98
C ILE A 54 0.93 8.63 -3.69
N THR A 55 0.74 9.66 -4.53
CA THR A 55 1.46 10.93 -4.44
C THR A 55 0.94 11.83 -3.32
N ASN A 56 -0.38 11.84 -3.10
CA ASN A 56 -1.05 12.65 -2.10
C ASN A 56 -1.33 11.89 -0.81
N GLN A 57 -0.81 10.67 -0.62
CA GLN A 57 -0.69 10.15 0.74
C GLN A 57 0.16 11.17 1.49
N PRO A 58 -0.41 11.92 2.45
CA PRO A 58 0.42 12.80 3.23
C PRO A 58 1.46 11.88 3.87
N LYS A 59 2.74 12.23 3.74
CA LYS A 59 3.73 11.86 4.75
C LYS A 59 3.31 12.60 6.02
N SER A 60 2.16 12.26 6.59
CA SER A 60 1.70 12.88 7.80
C SER A 60 2.74 12.48 8.85
N SER A 61 3.43 13.49 9.38
CA SER A 61 4.31 13.32 10.53
C SER A 61 3.52 12.75 11.71
N THR A 62 2.23 13.08 11.76
CA THR A 62 1.27 12.55 12.72
C THR A 62 0.58 11.31 12.16
N PRO A 63 0.63 10.17 12.84
CA PRO A 63 -0.14 8.98 12.47
C PRO A 63 -1.64 9.30 12.44
N GLU A 64 -2.34 8.86 11.40
CA GLU A 64 -3.81 8.95 11.35
C GLU A 64 -4.41 8.08 12.45
N GLU A 65 -5.35 8.60 13.23
CA GLU A 65 -5.99 7.85 14.33
C GLU A 65 -6.61 6.56 13.81
N GLY A 66 -6.39 5.44 14.53
CA GLY A 66 -6.84 4.12 14.08
C GLY A 66 -6.03 3.48 12.93
N SER A 67 -5.03 4.17 12.38
CA SER A 67 -4.05 3.55 11.49
C SER A 67 -3.14 2.58 12.25
N LEU A 68 -2.51 1.66 11.52
CA LEU A 68 -1.53 0.75 12.09
C LEU A 68 -0.35 1.52 12.72
N ARG A 69 0.12 2.61 12.09
CA ARG A 69 1.18 3.47 12.65
C ARG A 69 0.76 4.11 13.97
N TRP A 70 -0.49 4.54 14.09
CA TRP A 70 -1.04 5.11 15.32
C TRP A 70 -1.06 4.07 16.44
N LEU A 71 -1.57 2.86 16.15
CA LEU A 71 -1.58 1.74 17.10
C LEU A 71 -0.17 1.32 17.53
N ILE A 72 0.79 1.27 16.62
CA ILE A 72 2.19 0.96 16.94
C ILE A 72 2.77 2.02 17.88
N THR A 73 2.45 3.29 17.64
CA THR A 73 2.91 4.41 18.49
C THR A 73 2.32 4.31 19.90
N GLU A 74 1.01 4.08 20.01
CA GLU A 74 0.32 3.85 21.29
C GLU A 74 0.90 2.64 22.03
N TYR A 75 1.13 1.53 21.32
CA TYR A 75 1.73 0.33 21.90
C TYR A 75 3.13 0.60 22.46
N LYS A 76 3.99 1.32 21.73
CA LYS A 76 5.34 1.68 22.19
C LYS A 76 5.33 2.61 23.40
N SER A 77 4.29 3.41 23.58
CA SER A 77 4.09 4.28 24.74
C SER A 77 3.47 3.57 25.94
N SER A 78 2.94 2.35 25.74
CA SER A 78 2.25 1.61 26.80
C SER A 78 3.21 1.16 27.92
N PRO A 79 2.75 1.08 29.19
CA PRO A 79 3.55 0.57 30.31
C PRO A 79 4.05 -0.85 30.08
N GLY A 80 3.28 -1.68 29.37
CA GLY A 80 3.66 -3.04 29.02
C GLY A 80 4.92 -3.10 28.16
N TYR A 81 5.01 -2.24 27.13
CA TYR A 81 6.19 -2.15 26.28
C TYR A 81 7.38 -1.53 27.01
N LEU A 82 7.15 -0.48 27.82
CA LEU A 82 8.21 0.19 28.57
C LEU A 82 8.87 -0.70 29.63
N ARG A 83 8.13 -1.67 30.19
CA ARG A 83 8.64 -2.66 31.14
C ARG A 83 9.46 -3.79 30.49
N LEU A 84 9.45 -3.91 29.16
CA LEU A 84 10.20 -4.95 28.47
C LEU A 84 11.72 -4.73 28.60
N ALA A 85 12.46 -5.82 28.74
CA ALA A 85 13.92 -5.80 28.66
C ALA A 85 14.39 -5.17 27.34
N ALA A 86 15.55 -4.50 27.36
CA ALA A 86 16.08 -3.81 26.18
C ALA A 86 16.23 -4.74 24.95
N LYS A 87 16.65 -5.99 25.16
CA LYS A 87 16.73 -7.00 24.10
C LYS A 87 15.36 -7.30 23.49
N THR A 88 14.35 -7.51 24.33
CA THR A 88 12.98 -7.76 23.89
C THR A 88 12.41 -6.57 23.12
N ARG A 89 12.63 -5.33 23.59
CA ARG A 89 12.22 -4.13 22.86
C ARG A 89 12.85 -4.08 21.46
N ARG A 90 14.14 -4.37 21.34
CA ARG A 90 14.84 -4.42 20.05
C ARG A 90 14.27 -5.46 19.09
N ASP A 91 13.92 -6.64 19.59
CA ASP A 91 13.29 -7.68 18.78
C ASP A 91 11.90 -7.24 18.31
N TYR A 92 11.11 -6.63 19.18
CA TYR A 92 9.81 -6.04 18.80
C TYR A 92 9.96 -4.93 17.77
N GLU A 93 10.93 -4.02 17.93
CA GLU A 93 11.18 -2.96 16.95
C GLU A 93 11.50 -3.52 15.57
N ARG A 94 12.26 -4.61 15.49
CA ARG A 94 12.55 -5.30 14.23
C ARG A 94 11.28 -5.83 13.58
N GLU A 95 10.40 -6.48 14.35
CA GLU A 95 9.15 -7.00 13.80
C GLU A 95 8.17 -5.89 13.40
N LEU A 96 8.02 -4.86 14.23
CA LEU A 96 7.18 -3.70 13.93
C LEU A 96 7.68 -2.92 12.71
N ALA A 97 8.99 -2.86 12.49
CA ALA A 97 9.57 -2.21 11.31
C ALA A 97 9.19 -2.92 9.99
N ARG A 98 8.87 -4.21 10.02
CA ARG A 98 8.37 -4.94 8.84
C ARG A 98 6.99 -4.48 8.39
N LEU A 99 6.23 -3.85 9.29
CA LEU A 99 4.89 -3.34 9.02
C LEU A 99 4.89 -1.94 8.36
N ARG A 100 6.05 -1.27 8.25
CA ARG A 100 6.19 0.05 7.62
C ARG A 100 5.50 0.19 6.25
N PRO A 101 5.53 -0.82 5.33
CA PRO A 101 4.87 -0.69 4.03
C PRO A 101 3.36 -0.53 4.09
N ILE A 102 2.72 -0.89 5.21
CA ILE A 102 1.27 -0.82 5.42
C ILE A 102 0.91 0.04 6.63
N ASP A 103 1.85 0.80 7.19
CA ASP A 103 1.62 1.50 8.45
C ASP A 103 0.58 2.64 8.34
N SER A 104 0.34 3.15 7.14
CA SER A 104 -0.68 4.14 6.85
C SER A 104 -2.08 3.56 6.66
N PHE A 105 -2.25 2.23 6.70
CA PHE A 105 -3.57 1.62 6.50
C PHE A 105 -4.39 1.65 7.79
N PRO A 106 -5.72 1.88 7.71
CA PRO A 106 -6.61 1.69 8.84
C PRO A 106 -6.51 0.25 9.35
N ALA A 107 -6.36 0.08 10.67
CA ALA A 107 -6.19 -1.25 11.25
C ALA A 107 -7.43 -2.15 11.03
N ILE A 108 -8.61 -1.54 10.93
CA ILE A 108 -9.87 -2.23 10.64
C ILE A 108 -9.89 -2.91 9.25
N ASP A 109 -9.10 -2.40 8.31
CA ASP A 109 -9.03 -2.94 6.94
C ASP A 109 -8.02 -4.10 6.81
N ILE A 110 -7.22 -4.35 7.86
CA ILE A 110 -6.23 -5.44 7.88
C ILE A 110 -6.96 -6.74 8.26
N LYS A 111 -7.22 -7.57 7.25
CA LYS A 111 -7.80 -8.91 7.45
C LYS A 111 -6.77 -9.87 8.04
N ARG A 112 -7.20 -10.66 9.02
CA ARG A 112 -6.42 -11.78 9.59
C ARG A 112 -6.24 -12.91 8.59
#